data_AF-A0A969JSK8-F1
#
_entry.id   AF-A0A969JSK8-F1
#
_cell.length_a   1.000
_cell.length_b   1.000
_cell.length_c   1.000
_cell.angle_alpha   90.00
_cell.angle_beta   90.00
_cell.angle_gamma   90.00
#
_symmetry.space_group_name_H-M   'P 1'
#
loop_
_entity.id
_entity.type
_entity.pdbx_description
1 polymer ?
#
loop_
_entity_poly.entity_id
_entity_poly.type
_entity_poly.pdbx_seq_one_letter_code
_entity_poly.pdbx_strand_id
1 'polypeptide(L)' 'MEQRGHDVLFQSTTRSPILEGEAIRHKLVFTDEHNEGIVNYIYNLPRDRQVIAAYEHPDMAANHRFPELVNAHIWTLQ' A
#
# COMPACT_ATOMS: atom_id res chain seq x y z
N MET A 1 14.85 -0.55 -9.53
CA MET A 1 15.26 0.13 -8.27
C MET A 1 16.38 -0.65 -7.60
N GLU A 2 16.19 -1.92 -7.24
CA GLU A 2 17.24 -2.77 -6.66
C GLU A 2 18.50 -2.85 -7.54
N GLN A 3 18.35 -3.06 -8.85
CA GLN A 3 19.48 -3.08 -9.80
C GLN A 3 20.26 -1.76 -9.86
N ARG A 4 19.68 -0.65 -9.36
CA ARG A 4 20.34 0.65 -9.25
C ARG A 4 20.95 0.88 -7.85
N GLY A 5 20.97 -0.15 -6.99
CA GLY A 5 21.56 -0.11 -5.64
C GLY A 5 20.63 0.36 -4.52
N HIS A 6 19.32 0.49 -4.78
CA HIS A 6 18.36 0.87 -3.73
C HIS A 6 17.96 -0.33 -2.85
N ASP A 7 17.80 -0.10 -1.55
CA ASP A 7 17.18 -1.05 -0.61
C ASP A 7 15.65 -1.00 -0.80
N VAL A 8 15.07 -2.06 -1.38
CA VAL A 8 13.65 -2.11 -1.76
C VAL A 8 12.95 -3.23 -1.00
N LEU A 9 11.73 -2.93 -0.54
CA LEU A 9 10.81 -3.91 0.01
C LEU A 9 9.56 -3.92 -0.86
N PHE A 10 9.06 -5.12 -1.17
CA PHE A 10 7.77 -5.32 -1.82
C PHE A 10 6.77 -5.86 -0.81
N GLN A 11 5.57 -5.30 -0.83
CA GLN A 11 4.49 -5.73 0.02
C GLN A 11 3.17 -5.67 -0.74
N SER A 12 2.38 -6.74 -0.63
CA SER A 12 1.00 -6.77 -1.12
C SER A 12 0.02 -6.39 -0.02
N THR A 13 -1.16 -5.97 -0.45
CA THR A 13 -2.31 -5.77 0.42
C THR A 13 -3.03 -7.11 0.62
N THR A 14 -3.88 -7.23 1.65
CA THR A 14 -4.72 -8.41 1.86
C THR A 14 -6.14 -8.02 2.26
N ARG A 15 -7.10 -8.91 2.04
CA ARG A 15 -8.50 -8.77 2.50
C ARG A 15 -8.77 -9.49 3.82
N SER A 16 -7.82 -10.28 4.33
CA SER A 16 -7.99 -11.00 5.60
C SER A 16 -7.76 -10.04 6.77
N PRO A 17 -8.67 -9.95 7.75
CA PRO A 17 -8.48 -9.10 8.93
C PRO A 17 -7.65 -9.82 10.00
N ILE A 18 -6.37 -10.10 9.72
CA ILE A 18 -5.47 -10.71 10.71
C ILE A 18 -5.37 -9.78 11.93
N LEU A 19 -5.49 -10.39 13.12
CA LEU A 19 -5.36 -9.68 14.39
C LEU A 19 -3.90 -9.31 14.64
N GLU A 20 -3.71 -8.18 15.32
CA GLU A 20 -2.39 -7.81 15.82
C GLU A 20 -1.96 -8.80 16.91
N GLY A 21 -0.66 -9.04 16.99
CA GLY A 21 -0.05 -10.06 17.84
C GLY A 21 1.47 -9.98 17.72
N GLU A 22 2.18 -11.06 18.01
CA GLU A 22 3.66 -11.00 18.03
C GLU A 22 4.26 -10.65 16.66
N ALA A 23 3.72 -11.24 15.59
CA ALA A 23 4.23 -11.02 14.23
C ALA A 23 3.67 -9.74 13.57
N ILE A 24 2.46 -9.31 13.92
CA ILE A 24 1.80 -8.12 13.36
C ILE A 24 1.67 -7.08 14.46
N ARG A 25 2.57 -6.10 14.44
CA ARG A 25 2.65 -5.01 15.42
C ARG A 25 1.82 -3.80 15.04
N HIS A 26 1.64 -3.57 13.75
CA HIS A 26 0.86 -2.47 13.22
C HIS A 26 0.00 -2.92 12.05
N LYS A 27 -1.26 -2.48 12.05
CA LYS A 27 -2.21 -2.69 10.98
C LYS A 27 -2.74 -1.35 10.47
N LEU A 28 -2.66 -1.14 9.17
CA LEU A 28 -3.34 -0.04 8.48
C LEU A 28 -4.48 -0.61 7.63
N VAL A 29 -5.63 0.03 7.72
CA VAL A 29 -6.89 -0.36 7.09
C VAL A 29 -7.30 0.73 6.11
N PHE A 30 -7.66 0.36 4.89
CA PHE A 30 -8.08 1.31 3.86
C PHE A 30 -9.06 0.64 2.89
N THR A 31 -9.85 1.46 2.20
CA THR A 31 -10.76 0.98 1.15
C THR A 31 -10.02 0.82 -0.17
N ASP A 32 -10.47 -0.12 -0.97
CA ASP A 32 -9.97 -0.40 -2.31
C ASP A 32 -10.03 0.79 -3.26
N GLU A 33 -9.27 0.65 -4.35
CA GLU A 33 -9.14 1.60 -5.44
C GLU A 33 -10.29 1.59 -6.45
N HIS A 34 -11.19 0.60 -6.35
CA HIS A 34 -12.30 0.42 -7.28
C HIS A 34 -13.61 1.06 -6.79
N ASN A 35 -13.60 1.72 -5.63
CA ASN A 35 -14.80 2.26 -4.98
C ASN A 35 -15.87 1.19 -4.70
N GLU A 36 -15.50 -0.08 -4.57
CA GLU A 36 -16.44 -1.16 -4.24
C GLU A 36 -16.72 -1.24 -2.73
N GLY A 37 -15.99 -0.45 -1.93
CA GLY A 37 -16.10 -0.45 -0.47
C GLY A 37 -15.43 -1.66 0.16
N ILE A 38 -14.55 -2.33 -0.60
CA ILE A 38 -13.82 -3.50 -0.11
C ILE A 38 -12.68 -3.00 0.78
N VAL A 39 -12.57 -3.60 1.96
CA VAL A 39 -11.52 -3.25 2.91
C VAL A 39 -10.26 -4.08 2.64
N ASN A 40 -9.14 -3.37 2.54
CA ASN A 40 -7.80 -3.93 2.45
C ASN A 40 -6.99 -3.59 3.71
N TYR A 41 -5.99 -4.42 3.96
CA TYR A 41 -5.08 -4.34 5.09
C TYR A 41 -3.64 -4.34 4.60
N ILE A 42 -2.80 -3.55 5.26
CA ILE A 42 -1.34 -3.63 5.16
C ILE A 42 -0.75 -3.70 6.57
N TYR A 43 0.21 -4.61 6.76
CA TYR A 43 0.78 -4.92 8.07
C TYR A 43 2.22 -4.46 8.18
N ASN A 44 2.60 -3.94 9.34
CA ASN A 44 3.97 -3.55 9.66
C ASN A 44 4.63 -2.65 8.60
N LEU A 45 3.84 -1.77 7.95
CA LEU A 45 4.36 -0.85 6.95
C LEU A 45 5.48 0.01 7.58
N PRO A 46 6.72 -0.04 7.06
CA PRO A 46 7.83 0.73 7.60
C PRO A 46 7.56 2.23 7.51
N ARG A 47 7.91 2.99 8.55
CA ARG A 47 7.66 4.44 8.63
C ARG A 47 8.82 5.29 8.14
N ASP A 48 9.99 4.70 7.97
CA ASP A 48 11.26 5.33 7.63
C ASP A 48 11.64 5.17 6.15
N ARG A 49 10.69 4.75 5.30
CA ARG A 49 10.91 4.46 3.88
C ARG A 49 9.93 5.23 3.01
N GLN A 50 10.39 5.63 1.82
CA GLN A 50 9.51 6.21 0.81
C GLN A 50 8.58 5.12 0.26
N VAL A 51 7.27 5.35 0.35
CA VAL A 51 6.27 4.47 -0.24
C VAL A 51 6.05 4.85 -1.69
N ILE A 52 5.96 3.85 -2.57
CA ILE A 52 5.51 3.98 -3.96
C ILE A 52 4.25 3.12 -4.11
N ALA A 53 3.12 3.74 -4.44
CA ALA A 53 1.87 3.05 -4.74
C ALA A 53 1.75 2.89 -6.26
N ALA A 54 1.86 1.65 -6.72
CA ALA A 54 1.79 1.32 -8.14
C ALA A 54 0.37 0.94 -8.55
N TYR A 55 -0.14 1.56 -9.61
CA TYR A 55 -1.47 1.33 -10.15
C TYR A 55 -1.40 0.95 -11.62
N GLU A 56 -2.32 0.08 -12.03
CA GLU A 56 -2.46 -0.30 -13.44
C GLU A 56 -3.09 0.83 -14.26
N HIS A 57 -4.07 1.55 -13.69
CA HIS A 57 -4.76 2.65 -14.35
C HIS A 57 -4.74 3.94 -13.52
N PRO A 58 -4.60 5.13 -14.15
CA PRO A 58 -4.65 6.42 -13.46
C PRO A 58 -5.93 6.63 -12.64
N ASP A 59 -7.07 6.14 -13.13
CA ASP A 59 -8.36 6.29 -12.45
C ASP A 59 -8.38 5.54 -11.11
N MET A 60 -7.66 4.43 -10.97
CA MET A 60 -7.52 3.71 -9.70
C MET A 60 -6.77 4.58 -8.68
N ALA A 61 -5.71 5.27 -9.11
CA ALA A 61 -4.95 6.15 -8.23
C ALA A 61 -5.79 7.37 -7.79
N ALA A 62 -6.62 7.92 -8.68
CA ALA A 62 -7.51 9.04 -8.38
C ALA A 62 -8.63 8.70 -7.38
N ASN A 63 -9.08 7.44 -7.37
CA ASN A 63 -10.16 6.97 -6.49
C ASN A 63 -9.65 6.38 -5.16
N HIS A 64 -8.36 6.11 -5.03
CA HIS A 64 -7.81 5.43 -3.87
C HIS A 64 -7.19 6.41 -2.87
N ARG A 65 -7.68 6.43 -1.63
CA ARG A 65 -7.12 7.30 -0.56
C ARG A 65 -5.81 6.80 0.06
N PHE A 66 -5.43 5.55 -0.18
CA PHE A 66 -4.24 4.95 0.42
C PHE A 66 -2.94 5.75 0.21
N PRO A 67 -2.63 6.29 -1.00
CA PRO A 67 -1.42 7.08 -1.21
C PRO A 67 -1.34 8.30 -0.29
N GLU A 68 -2.45 8.99 -0.04
CA GLU A 68 -2.50 10.13 0.89
C GLU A 68 -2.25 9.70 2.34
N LEU A 69 -2.83 8.57 2.75
CA LEU A 69 -2.70 8.04 4.12
C LEU A 69 -1.25 7.70 4.50
N VAL A 70 -0.42 7.34 3.52
CA VAL A 70 0.97 6.91 3.74
C VAL A 70 2.00 7.83 3.08
N ASN A 71 1.56 8.97 2.54
CA ASN A 71 2.41 9.91 1.79
C ASN A 71 3.22 9.21 0.67
N ALA A 72 2.54 8.37 -0.12
CA ALA A 72 3.15 7.63 -1.21
C ALA A 72 3.36 8.49 -2.46
N HIS A 73 4.42 8.18 -3.20
CA HIS A 73 4.49 8.55 -4.62
C HIS A 73 3.61 7.61 -5.44
N ILE A 74 2.77 8.19 -6.28
CA ILE A 74 1.93 7.42 -7.20
C ILE A 74 2.76 7.08 -8.43
N TRP A 75 2.71 5.83 -8.86
CA TRP A 75 3.25 5.38 -10.13
C TRP A 75 2.18 4.62 -10.91
N THR A 76 1.84 5.10 -12.11
CA THR A 76 0.90 4.43 -13.00
C THR A 76 1.67 3.72 -14.12
N LEU A 77 1.29 2.49 -14.41
CA LEU A 77 1.76 1.81 -15.62
C LEU A 77 1.17 2.52 -16.85
N GLN A 78 2.01 2.83 -17.84
CA GLN A 78 1.59 3.41 -19.12
C GLN A 78 1.33 2.32 -20.14
#